data_AF-A0A924CAW3-F1
#
_entry.id   AF-A0A924CAW3-F1
#
_cell.length_a   1.000
_cell.length_b   1.000
_cell.length_c   1.000
_cell.angle_alpha   90.00
_cell.angle_beta   90.00
_cell.angle_gamma   90.00
#
_symmetry.space_group_name_H-M   'P 1'
#
loop_
_entity.id
_entity.type
_entity.pdbx_description
1 polymer ?
#
loop_
_entity_poly.entity_id
_entity_poly.type
_entity_poly.pdbx_seq_one_letter_code
_entity_poly.pdbx_strand_id
1 'polypeptide(L)'
;MSDAEDLAFPGMETPPSPPAYRVLARKYRPASFHTLLGQDAMVKTLANAIARDRLAQAWLLTGVRGVGKTSTARITAKALNCTGADGKGGPTISPCGVCERCVTIAEGRHNDVI
;
A
#
# COMPACT_ATOMS: atom_id res chain seq x y z
N MET A 1 -15.30 -33.17 40.23
CA MET A 1 -15.67 -34.45 39.60
C MET A 1 -16.82 -34.17 38.65
N SER A 2 -16.65 -33.95 37.36
CA SER A 2 -15.48 -34.02 36.48
C SER A 2 -15.95 -33.31 35.19
N ASP A 3 -15.33 -32.20 34.83
CA ASP A 3 -14.45 -32.06 33.66
C ASP A 3 -15.12 -32.52 32.35
N ALA A 4 -15.79 -31.57 31.69
CA ALA A 4 -16.33 -31.69 30.34
C ALA A 4 -15.67 -30.70 29.36
N GLU A 5 -14.40 -30.34 29.59
CA GLU A 5 -13.62 -29.43 28.72
C GLU A 5 -12.55 -30.12 27.85
N ASP A 6 -12.36 -31.44 27.91
CA ASP A 6 -11.25 -32.10 27.21
C ASP A 6 -11.69 -33.20 26.24
N LEU A 7 -12.29 -32.79 25.12
CA LEU A 7 -12.31 -33.62 23.89
C LEU A 7 -11.75 -32.83 22.71
N ALA A 8 -10.60 -32.19 22.90
CA ALA A 8 -9.73 -31.84 21.79
C ALA A 8 -9.02 -33.12 21.32
N PHE A 9 -9.44 -33.67 20.18
CA PHE A 9 -8.76 -34.82 19.57
C PHE A 9 -7.36 -34.41 19.11
N PRO A 10 -6.28 -35.01 19.63
CA PRO A 10 -4.93 -34.70 19.21
C PRO A 10 -4.70 -35.24 17.79
N GLY A 11 -4.52 -34.34 16.82
CA GLY A 11 -4.09 -34.71 15.45
C GLY A 11 -5.00 -34.28 14.29
N MET A 12 -6.00 -33.42 14.50
CA MET A 12 -6.68 -32.75 13.37
C MET A 12 -5.95 -31.44 13.04
N GLU A 13 -4.98 -31.49 12.13
CA GLU A 13 -4.56 -30.30 11.40
C GLU A 13 -5.77 -29.80 10.58
N THR A 14 -6.30 -28.62 10.92
CA THR A 14 -7.33 -27.97 10.11
C THR A 14 -6.77 -27.76 8.69
N PRO A 15 -7.42 -28.26 7.62
CA PRO A 15 -6.92 -28.04 6.27
C PRO A 15 -6.85 -26.53 6.00
N PRO A 16 -5.81 -26.03 5.30
CA PRO A 16 -5.70 -24.62 5.00
C PRO A 16 -6.97 -24.18 4.27
N SER A 17 -7.64 -23.15 4.80
CA SER A 17 -8.84 -22.62 4.17
C SER A 17 -8.48 -22.14 2.76
N PRO A 18 -9.36 -22.38 1.76
CA PRO A 18 -9.10 -21.91 0.41
C PRO A 18 -8.91 -20.38 0.44
N PRO A 19 -7.97 -19.83 -0.36
CA PRO A 19 -7.71 -18.40 -0.35
C PRO A 19 -9.01 -17.64 -0.63
N ALA A 20 -9.38 -16.74 0.30
CA ALA A 20 -10.60 -15.97 0.19
C ALA A 20 -10.66 -15.27 -1.18
N TYR A 21 -11.81 -15.38 -1.86
CA TYR A 21 -11.99 -14.80 -3.18
C TYR A 21 -11.69 -13.30 -3.17
N ARG A 22 -10.67 -12.89 -3.93
CA ARG A 22 -10.23 -11.49 -4.02
C ARG A 22 -10.46 -10.95 -5.43
N VAL A 23 -11.24 -9.88 -5.52
CA VAL A 23 -11.51 -9.17 -6.77
C VAL A 23 -10.20 -8.71 -7.43
N LEU A 24 -10.06 -8.91 -8.74
CA LEU A 24 -8.84 -8.60 -9.51
C LEU A 24 -8.39 -7.15 -9.32
N ALA A 25 -9.33 -6.20 -9.26
CA ALA A 25 -9.04 -4.79 -9.01
C ALA A 25 -8.32 -4.52 -7.67
N ARG A 26 -8.50 -5.40 -6.66
CA ARG A 26 -7.75 -5.36 -5.41
C ARG A 26 -6.44 -6.13 -5.51
N LYS A 27 -6.41 -7.25 -6.24
CA LYS A 27 -5.21 -8.09 -6.41
C LYS A 27 -4.10 -7.35 -7.18
N TYR A 28 -4.46 -6.63 -8.23
CA TYR A 28 -3.53 -5.93 -9.12
C TYR A 28 -3.44 -4.42 -8.88
N ARG A 29 -3.94 -3.92 -7.73
CA ARG A 29 -3.78 -2.50 -7.39
C ARG A 29 -2.26 -2.21 -7.27
N PRO A 30 -1.72 -1.27 -8.06
CA PRO A 30 -0.28 -1.05 -8.10
C PRO A 30 0.24 -0.62 -6.72
N ALA A 31 1.37 -1.20 -6.32
CA ALA A 31 1.99 -0.97 -5.02
C ALA A 31 3.12 0.08 -5.10
N SER A 32 3.73 0.26 -6.27
CA SER A 32 4.82 1.21 -6.51
C SER A 32 4.65 1.91 -7.86
N PHE A 33 5.39 3.00 -8.08
CA PHE A 33 5.38 3.70 -9.36
C PHE A 33 5.91 2.85 -10.52
N HIS A 34 6.79 1.86 -10.26
CA HIS A 34 7.25 0.92 -11.29
C HIS A 34 6.13 0.02 -11.84
N THR A 35 5.13 -0.29 -11.00
CA THR A 35 3.96 -1.08 -11.40
C THR A 35 2.80 -0.23 -11.92
N LEU A 36 2.97 1.10 -11.96
CA LEU A 36 1.96 2.04 -12.44
C LEU A 36 2.14 2.26 -13.94
N LEU A 37 1.13 1.90 -14.72
CA LEU A 37 1.19 1.96 -16.19
C LEU A 37 0.71 3.31 -16.72
N GLY A 38 1.48 3.93 -17.62
CA GLY A 38 1.06 5.07 -18.45
C GLY A 38 1.03 6.44 -17.74
N GLN A 39 1.68 6.57 -16.58
CA GLN A 39 1.71 7.82 -15.79
C GLN A 39 3.12 8.43 -15.68
N ASP A 40 3.99 8.16 -16.66
CA ASP A 40 5.43 8.45 -16.58
C ASP A 40 5.76 9.94 -16.41
N ALA A 41 5.02 10.82 -17.07
CA ALA A 41 5.21 12.27 -16.95
C ALA A 41 4.96 12.78 -15.51
N MET A 42 3.92 12.25 -14.87
CA MET A 42 3.60 12.57 -13.48
C MET A 42 4.65 12.01 -12.52
N VAL A 43 5.06 10.75 -12.71
CA VAL A 43 6.11 10.10 -11.90
C VAL A 43 7.41 10.87 -11.99
N LYS A 44 7.81 11.28 -13.20
CA LYS A 44 9.00 12.11 -13.43
C LYS A 44 8.92 13.46 -12.72
N THR A 45 7.74 14.10 -12.73
CA THR A 45 7.52 15.38 -12.04
C THR A 45 7.66 15.23 -10.54
N LEU A 46 7.05 14.20 -9.95
CA LEU A 46 7.18 13.89 -8.53
C LEU A 46 8.60 13.52 -8.13
N ALA A 47 9.29 12.69 -8.93
CA ALA A 47 10.68 12.31 -8.69
C ALA A 47 11.59 13.55 -8.66
N ASN A 48 11.41 14.46 -9.61
CA ASN A 48 12.15 15.73 -9.65
C ASN A 48 11.82 16.65 -8.47
N ALA A 49 10.56 16.68 -8.02
CA ALA A 49 10.14 17.48 -6.88
C ALA A 49 10.76 16.98 -5.57
N ILE A 50 10.80 15.66 -5.37
CA ILE A 50 11.46 15.02 -4.22
C ILE A 50 12.98 15.29 -4.27
N ALA A 51 13.62 15.08 -5.41
CA ALA A 51 15.07 15.27 -5.55
C ALA A 51 15.52 16.72 -5.31
N ARG A 52 14.62 17.69 -5.49
CA ARG A 52 14.89 19.13 -5.29
C ARG A 52 14.35 19.65 -3.96
N ASP A 53 13.81 18.78 -3.11
CA ASP A 53 13.11 19.12 -1.87
C ASP A 53 12.06 20.24 -2.06
N ARG A 54 11.34 20.19 -3.18
CA ARG A 54 10.40 21.23 -3.59
C ARG A 54 9.07 20.61 -3.99
N LEU A 55 8.36 20.15 -2.97
CA LEU A 55 7.04 19.54 -3.10
C LEU A 55 5.95 20.60 -3.24
N ALA A 56 5.03 20.40 -4.18
CA ALA A 56 3.81 21.20 -4.24
C ALA A 56 2.89 20.86 -3.06
N GLN A 57 2.22 21.88 -2.50
CA GLN A 57 1.30 21.73 -1.37
C GLN A 57 0.05 20.92 -1.73
N ALA A 58 -0.37 20.95 -3.00
CA ALA A 58 -1.56 20.28 -3.47
C ALA A 58 -1.34 19.63 -4.85
N TRP A 59 -1.92 18.45 -5.02
CA TRP A 59 -1.87 17.66 -6.27
C TRP A 59 -3.28 17.30 -6.68
N LEU A 60 -3.69 17.70 -7.88
CA LEU A 60 -5.01 17.38 -8.43
C LEU A 60 -4.87 16.32 -9.52
N LEU A 61 -5.38 15.12 -9.26
CA LEU A 61 -5.40 14.01 -10.23
C LEU A 61 -6.76 13.99 -10.93
N THR A 62 -6.78 14.23 -12.24
CA THR A 62 -8.00 14.28 -13.07
C THR A 62 -8.01 13.17 -14.12
N GLY A 63 -9.18 12.92 -14.74
CA GLY A 63 -9.35 11.91 -15.79
C GLY A 63 -10.55 10.99 -15.60
N VAL A 64 -10.80 10.10 -16.56
CA VAL A 64 -11.96 9.18 -16.57
C VAL A 64 -11.91 8.13 -15.45
N ARG A 65 -13.03 7.46 -15.17
CA ARG A 65 -13.08 6.38 -14.17
C ARG A 65 -12.15 5.24 -14.58
N GLY A 66 -11.41 4.69 -13.61
CA GLY A 66 -10.55 3.51 -13.84
C GLY A 66 -9.10 3.80 -14.21
N VAL A 67 -8.71 5.04 -14.53
CA VAL A 67 -7.31 5.39 -14.92
C VAL A 67 -6.30 5.37 -13.77
N GLY A 68 -6.68 4.93 -12.58
CA GLY A 68 -5.78 4.80 -11.45
C GLY A 68 -5.60 6.03 -10.56
N LYS A 69 -6.40 7.11 -10.71
CA LYS A 69 -6.28 8.34 -9.88
C LYS A 69 -6.10 8.07 -8.37
N THR A 70 -7.01 7.32 -7.77
CA THR A 70 -6.95 6.99 -6.34
C THR A 70 -5.77 6.07 -6.00
N SER A 71 -5.41 5.17 -6.92
CA SER A 71 -4.25 4.29 -6.75
C SER A 71 -2.95 5.10 -6.76
N THR A 72 -2.81 6.01 -7.71
CA THR A 72 -1.68 6.92 -7.82
C THR A 72 -1.59 7.82 -6.59
N ALA A 73 -2.71 8.39 -6.12
CA ALA A 73 -2.74 9.17 -4.88
C ALA A 73 -2.18 8.39 -3.68
N ARG A 74 -2.56 7.12 -3.51
CA ARG A 74 -2.01 6.27 -2.43
C ARG A 74 -0.53 5.96 -2.60
N ILE A 75 -0.06 5.74 -3.83
CA ILE A 75 1.37 5.50 -4.07
C ILE A 75 2.17 6.78 -3.75
N THR A 76 1.67 7.95 -4.15
CA THR A 76 2.25 9.25 -3.76
C THR A 76 2.23 9.45 -2.25
N ALA A 77 1.14 9.12 -1.56
CA ALA A 77 1.08 9.21 -0.10
C ALA A 77 2.13 8.31 0.57
N LYS A 78 2.33 7.08 0.06
CA LYS A 78 3.42 6.19 0.53
C LYS A 78 4.79 6.78 0.28
N ALA A 79 5.02 7.33 -0.92
CA ALA A 79 6.28 7.94 -1.30
C ALA A 79 6.66 9.09 -0.36
N LEU A 80 5.69 9.92 0.04
CA LEU A 80 5.91 11.07 0.92
C LEU A 80 6.03 10.68 2.41
N ASN A 81 5.29 9.66 2.86
CA ASN A 81 5.28 9.22 4.27
C ASN A 81 6.25 8.05 4.56
N CYS A 82 7.06 7.64 3.59
CA CYS A 82 7.97 6.51 3.77
C CYS A 82 9.10 6.90 4.73
N THR A 83 9.26 6.13 5.80
CA THR A 83 10.35 6.25 6.78
C THR A 83 11.50 5.27 6.52
N GLY A 84 11.43 4.47 5.44
CA GLY A 84 12.39 3.40 5.17
C GLY A 84 12.23 2.18 6.08
N ALA A 85 12.93 1.09 5.79
CA ALA A 85 12.89 -0.12 6.62
C ALA A 85 13.50 0.13 8.02
N ASP A 86 14.53 0.97 8.08
CA ASP A 86 15.27 1.29 9.31
C ASP A 86 14.75 2.54 10.04
N GLY A 87 13.62 3.13 9.58
CA GLY A 87 13.00 4.31 10.19
C GLY A 87 13.73 5.64 10.00
N LYS A 88 14.88 5.66 9.30
CA LYS A 88 15.70 6.86 9.03
C LYS A 88 15.57 7.41 7.61
N GLY A 89 14.67 6.84 6.82
CA GLY A 89 14.38 7.29 5.46
C GLY A 89 13.51 8.54 5.42
N GLY A 90 13.41 9.13 4.23
CA GLY A 90 12.54 10.26 3.95
C GLY A 90 11.73 10.07 2.66
N PRO A 91 11.12 11.15 2.15
CA PRO A 91 10.35 11.12 0.91
C PRO A 91 11.14 10.47 -0.23
N THR A 92 10.59 9.44 -0.86
CA THR A 92 11.27 8.66 -1.90
C THR A 92 10.31 8.23 -2.99
N ILE A 93 10.79 8.19 -4.23
CA ILE A 93 10.02 7.63 -5.35
C ILE A 93 9.90 6.10 -5.28
N SER A 94 10.72 5.44 -4.45
CA SER A 94 10.65 3.98 -4.26
C SER A 94 10.27 3.68 -2.81
N PRO A 95 8.97 3.71 -2.45
CA PRO A 95 8.54 3.41 -1.09
C PRO A 95 8.85 1.95 -0.73
N CYS A 96 9.35 1.72 0.48
CA CYS A 96 9.88 0.41 0.88
C CYS A 96 8.81 -0.69 0.99
N GLY A 97 7.54 -0.33 1.22
CA GLY A 97 6.45 -1.29 1.34
C GLY A 97 6.38 -2.04 2.67
N VAL A 98 7.42 -1.94 3.52
CA VAL A 98 7.55 -2.71 4.77
C VAL A 98 7.41 -1.86 6.03
N CYS A 99 7.62 -0.55 5.95
CA CYS A 99 7.46 0.32 7.13
C CYS A 99 5.99 0.48 7.50
N GLU A 100 5.73 0.83 8.77
CA GLU A 100 4.38 0.97 9.32
C GLU A 100 3.48 1.87 8.46
N ARG A 101 4.00 3.03 8.03
CA ARG A 101 3.26 3.97 7.18
C ARG A 101 2.92 3.35 5.82
N CYS A 102 3.85 2.63 5.20
CA CYS A 102 3.60 1.95 3.93
C CYS A 102 2.53 0.86 4.05
N VAL A 103 2.59 0.04 5.10
CA VAL A 103 1.65 -1.06 5.35
C VAL A 103 0.25 -0.52 5.64
N THR A 104 0.13 0.42 6.57
CA THR A 104 -1.16 1.02 6.93
C THR A 104 -1.84 1.75 5.76
N ILE A 105 -1.08 2.42 4.89
CA ILE A 105 -1.63 3.04 3.66
C ILE A 105 -2.09 1.97 2.66
N ALA A 106 -1.32 0.90 2.49
CA ALA A 106 -1.67 -0.18 1.58
C ALA A 106 -2.97 -0.89 2.00
N GLU A 107 -3.19 -1.01 3.31
CA GLU A 107 -4.39 -1.59 3.91
C GLU A 107 -5.56 -0.61 4.02
N GLY A 108 -5.33 0.69 3.78
CA GLY A 108 -6.35 1.73 3.90
C GLY A 108 -6.74 2.05 5.35
N ARG A 109 -5.86 1.77 6.32
CA ARG A 109 -6.04 2.05 7.75
C ARG A 109 -5.27 3.27 8.24
N HIS A 110 -4.61 3.97 7.32
CA HIS A 110 -3.83 5.15 7.63
C HIS A 110 -4.74 6.35 7.85
N ASN A 111 -4.63 7.00 9.01
CA ASN A 111 -5.45 8.15 9.42
C ASN A 111 -5.50 9.27 8.37
N ASP A 112 -4.37 9.54 7.71
CA ASP A 112 -4.26 10.65 6.74
C ASP A 112 -4.58 10.26 5.28
N VAL A 113 -4.95 8.99 4.98
CA VAL A 113 -5.09 8.51 3.59
C VAL A 113 -6.33 7.63 3.39
N ILE A 114 -7.31 8.13 2.63
CA ILE A 114 -8.63 7.50 2.43
C ILE A 114 -8.73 6.66 1.15
#